data_AF-A0A4R9QJB9-F1
#
_entry.id   AF-A0A4R9QJB9-F1
#
_cell.length_a   1.000
_cell.length_b   1.000
_cell.length_c   1.000
_cell.angle_alpha   90.00
_cell.angle_beta   90.00
_cell.angle_gamma   90.00
#
_symmetry.space_group_name_H-M   'P 1'
#
loop_
_entity.id
_entity.type
_entity.pdbx_description
1 polymer ?
#
loop_
_entity_poly.entity_id
_entity_poly.type
_entity_poly.pdbx_seq_one_letter_code
_entity_poly.pdbx_strand_id
1 'polypeptide(L)'
;MSKLKKPTDVKFLSFQGGGGLGFTYLGAIQALEDLAVLPFGRPNSQLKGVSGTSAGAITAMFLALGCSSKDLKAIFDKNSDFDAFYDPPVPGKGRGLQPRNFSAVVDTPGTKGTLRDVAQLILSMQQSKRRNEDEFNKMLSYSWLRSLDVRVSGVTLALAANTIGQLDIAKELSDVPPLRKFASRFPEYMYSLLYDRGIFAGLGVRSYLQRQFRQFVARLPVWQRNPRLKDAATMTFAMLKEVTGTDLAVCATNISQQKSVIFSASQTPHFPVVEAVGMSACFPVVFKPIYVDAPWSDPILGSLRGLWLDGGLLNNIPVHAFDNEVHSLAKRTGSALNPGMLALRLVEGAPRSFEAYDDPARDTLPLVGLFRDLFSTLMEPGRDGQFLSADEREQSIDLFTFDLSLFEFSPSQYKSNSPVDVARRTVIEYFR
;
A
#
# COMPACT_ATOMS: atom_id res chain seq x y z
N MET A 1 -24.76 -19.50 4.12
CA MET A 1 -25.47 -18.63 3.16
C MET A 1 -24.66 -17.33 3.08
N SER A 2 -23.45 -17.39 2.53
CA SER A 2 -22.50 -16.28 2.64
C SER A 2 -22.27 -15.56 1.32
N LYS A 3 -22.36 -16.24 0.16
CA LYS A 3 -22.28 -15.57 -1.14
C LYS A 3 -23.39 -14.52 -1.30
N LEU A 4 -23.01 -13.30 -1.69
CA LEU A 4 -23.96 -12.25 -2.06
C LEU A 4 -24.63 -12.64 -3.38
N LYS A 5 -25.97 -12.65 -3.39
CA LYS A 5 -26.74 -13.12 -4.56
C LYS A 5 -27.05 -12.00 -5.53
N LYS A 6 -27.25 -10.78 -5.04
CA LYS A 6 -27.62 -9.63 -5.85
C LYS A 6 -26.63 -8.49 -5.64
N PRO A 7 -26.38 -7.66 -6.67
CA PRO A 7 -25.58 -6.45 -6.51
C PRO A 7 -26.09 -5.51 -5.40
N THR A 8 -27.41 -5.49 -5.19
CA THR A 8 -28.05 -4.71 -4.12
C THR A 8 -27.75 -5.21 -2.70
N ASP A 9 -27.22 -6.41 -2.55
CA ASP A 9 -26.85 -6.97 -1.25
C ASP A 9 -25.50 -6.40 -0.75
N VAL A 10 -24.70 -5.83 -1.67
CA VAL A 10 -23.41 -5.21 -1.36
C VAL A 10 -23.61 -3.91 -0.59
N LYS A 11 -23.18 -3.85 0.66
CA LYS A 11 -23.21 -2.65 1.52
C LYS A 11 -21.82 -2.10 1.80
N PHE A 12 -20.80 -2.96 1.74
CA PHE A 12 -19.43 -2.61 2.01
C PHE A 12 -18.52 -3.22 0.94
N LEU A 13 -17.48 -2.48 0.57
CA LEU A 13 -16.43 -2.96 -0.32
C LEU A 13 -15.11 -3.01 0.45
N SER A 14 -14.29 -4.04 0.24
CA SER A 14 -12.94 -4.12 0.81
C SER A 14 -11.92 -4.40 -0.29
N PHE A 15 -10.89 -3.56 -0.41
CA PHE A 15 -9.86 -3.65 -1.44
C PHE A 15 -8.52 -4.12 -0.84
N GLN A 16 -7.97 -5.20 -1.40
CA GLN A 16 -6.66 -5.71 -1.03
C GLN A 16 -5.50 -4.73 -1.33
N GLY A 17 -4.40 -4.82 -0.60
CA GLY A 17 -3.14 -4.20 -0.97
C GLY A 17 -2.39 -5.01 -2.05
N GLY A 18 -1.74 -4.30 -2.97
CA GLY A 18 -0.97 -4.93 -4.06
C GLY A 18 -0.16 -3.96 -4.92
N GLY A 19 0.13 -2.74 -4.46
CA GLY A 19 0.90 -1.78 -5.26
C GLY A 19 0.32 -1.53 -6.67
N GLY A 20 1.16 -1.60 -7.69
CA GLY A 20 0.77 -1.43 -9.11
C GLY A 20 -0.28 -2.42 -9.61
N LEU A 21 -0.43 -3.58 -8.96
CA LEU A 21 -1.50 -4.54 -9.27
C LEU A 21 -2.90 -3.96 -9.04
N GLY A 22 -3.01 -2.89 -8.25
CA GLY A 22 -4.27 -2.17 -8.03
C GLY A 22 -4.90 -1.60 -9.30
N PHE A 23 -4.16 -1.52 -10.42
CA PHE A 23 -4.74 -1.15 -11.72
C PHE A 23 -5.89 -2.07 -12.13
N THR A 24 -5.84 -3.36 -11.76
CA THR A 24 -6.90 -4.34 -12.00
C THR A 24 -8.25 -3.92 -11.40
N TYR A 25 -8.26 -3.11 -10.33
CA TYR A 25 -9.50 -2.59 -9.74
C TYR A 25 -10.32 -1.73 -10.71
N LEU A 26 -9.69 -1.16 -11.74
CA LEU A 26 -10.42 -0.39 -12.75
C LEU A 26 -11.54 -1.23 -13.40
N GLY A 27 -11.26 -2.48 -13.75
CA GLY A 27 -12.26 -3.38 -14.33
C GLY A 27 -13.37 -3.75 -13.36
N ALA A 28 -13.01 -4.05 -12.12
CA ALA A 28 -13.98 -4.36 -11.07
C ALA A 28 -14.91 -3.18 -10.77
N ILE A 29 -14.36 -1.96 -10.71
CA ILE A 29 -15.12 -0.73 -10.45
C ILE A 29 -16.06 -0.43 -11.63
N GLN A 30 -15.61 -0.62 -12.87
CA GLN A 30 -16.50 -0.50 -14.04
C GLN A 30 -17.68 -1.47 -13.98
N ALA A 31 -17.45 -2.73 -13.60
CA ALA A 31 -18.53 -3.70 -13.42
C ALA A 31 -19.49 -3.29 -12.30
N LEU A 32 -18.98 -2.82 -11.16
CA LEU A 32 -19.81 -2.33 -10.06
C LEU A 32 -20.61 -1.08 -10.44
N GLU A 33 -20.09 -0.23 -11.33
CA GLU A 33 -20.83 0.90 -11.90
C GLU A 33 -21.97 0.42 -12.83
N ASP A 34 -21.69 -0.55 -13.72
CA ASP A 34 -22.70 -1.15 -14.62
C ASP A 34 -23.83 -1.83 -13.84
N LEU A 35 -23.49 -2.52 -12.75
CA LEU A 35 -24.42 -3.20 -11.86
C LEU A 35 -25.15 -2.23 -10.90
N ALA A 36 -24.93 -0.92 -11.06
CA ALA A 36 -25.50 0.14 -10.23
C ALA A 36 -25.18 0.04 -8.73
N VAL A 37 -24.08 -0.64 -8.36
CA VAL A 37 -23.54 -0.66 -6.99
C VAL A 37 -22.82 0.66 -6.68
N LEU A 38 -21.95 1.10 -7.59
CA LEU A 38 -21.19 2.36 -7.48
C LEU A 38 -21.78 3.47 -8.35
N PRO A 39 -21.46 4.76 -8.05
CA PRO A 39 -20.63 5.28 -6.99
C PRO A 39 -21.42 5.48 -5.68
N PHE A 40 -20.65 5.80 -4.64
CA PHE A 40 -21.17 6.26 -3.35
C PHE A 40 -22.00 7.53 -3.48
N GLY A 41 -22.98 7.69 -2.58
CA GLY A 41 -23.77 8.92 -2.47
C GLY A 41 -24.86 9.12 -3.53
N ARG A 42 -25.12 8.13 -4.41
CA ARG A 42 -26.32 8.15 -5.28
C ARG A 42 -27.61 8.14 -4.43
N PRO A 43 -28.69 8.79 -4.89
CA PRO A 43 -30.02 8.59 -4.30
C PRO A 43 -30.34 7.09 -4.24
N ASN A 44 -30.70 6.59 -3.07
CA ASN A 44 -30.95 5.16 -2.80
C ASN A 44 -29.73 4.22 -2.95
N SER A 45 -28.50 4.73 -2.86
CA SER A 45 -27.31 3.87 -2.75
C SER A 45 -27.38 3.03 -1.48
N GLN A 46 -27.20 1.72 -1.64
CA GLN A 46 -27.12 0.77 -0.53
C GLN A 46 -25.74 0.75 0.14
N LEU A 47 -24.73 1.34 -0.50
CA LEU A 47 -23.36 1.35 -0.01
C LEU A 47 -23.24 2.27 1.21
N LYS A 48 -22.61 1.74 2.25
CA LYS A 48 -22.39 2.43 3.52
C LYS A 48 -20.93 2.76 3.76
N GLY A 49 -20.02 1.94 3.26
CA GLY A 49 -18.60 2.13 3.52
C GLY A 49 -17.70 1.35 2.57
N VAL A 50 -16.43 1.73 2.62
CA VAL A 50 -15.36 1.10 1.86
C VAL A 50 -14.11 0.99 2.71
N SER A 51 -13.43 -0.13 2.61
CA SER A 51 -12.18 -0.38 3.31
C SER A 51 -11.06 -0.74 2.33
N GLY A 52 -9.81 -0.52 2.73
CA GLY A 52 -8.68 -0.99 1.95
C GLY A 52 -7.32 -0.85 2.62
N THR A 53 -6.34 -1.49 1.97
CA THR A 53 -4.94 -1.49 2.38
C THR A 53 -4.05 -1.09 1.19
N SER A 54 -3.01 -0.29 1.39
CA SER A 54 -2.05 0.10 0.35
C SER A 54 -2.74 0.71 -0.89
N ALA A 55 -2.49 0.19 -2.09
CA ALA A 55 -3.21 0.56 -3.32
C ALA A 55 -4.74 0.44 -3.19
N GLY A 56 -5.23 -0.54 -2.42
CA GLY A 56 -6.64 -0.66 -2.06
C GLY A 56 -7.14 0.48 -1.17
N ALA A 57 -6.31 0.99 -0.24
CA ALA A 57 -6.65 2.16 0.58
C ALA A 57 -6.73 3.45 -0.24
N ILE A 58 -5.83 3.61 -1.21
CA ILE A 58 -5.86 4.73 -2.17
C ILE A 58 -7.14 4.67 -3.01
N THR A 59 -7.47 3.48 -3.53
CA THR A 59 -8.70 3.23 -4.30
C THR A 59 -9.95 3.50 -3.45
N ALA A 60 -10.00 2.97 -2.22
CA ALA A 60 -11.07 3.19 -1.26
C ALA A 60 -11.30 4.68 -0.95
N MET A 61 -10.21 5.44 -0.74
CA MET A 61 -10.27 6.88 -0.52
C MET A 61 -10.89 7.61 -1.71
N PHE A 62 -10.48 7.27 -2.94
CA PHE A 62 -11.06 7.87 -4.14
C PHE A 62 -12.54 7.54 -4.31
N LEU A 63 -12.93 6.28 -4.11
CA LEU A 63 -14.33 5.88 -4.18
C LEU A 63 -15.18 6.58 -3.12
N ALA A 64 -14.67 6.73 -1.89
CA ALA A 64 -15.35 7.45 -0.81
C ALA A 64 -15.55 8.95 -1.12
N LEU A 65 -14.70 9.53 -1.98
CA LEU A 65 -14.82 10.89 -2.50
C LEU A 65 -15.72 10.99 -3.76
N GLY A 66 -16.32 9.87 -4.19
CA GLY A 66 -17.20 9.82 -5.35
C GLY A 66 -16.49 9.71 -6.69
N CYS A 67 -15.22 9.32 -6.73
CA CYS A 67 -14.50 9.08 -7.98
C CYS A 67 -15.14 7.95 -8.79
N SER A 68 -15.25 8.15 -10.11
CA SER A 68 -15.69 7.13 -11.06
C SER A 68 -14.53 6.28 -11.59
N SER A 69 -14.84 5.19 -12.29
CA SER A 69 -13.85 4.43 -13.06
C SER A 69 -13.10 5.30 -14.08
N LYS A 70 -13.78 6.29 -14.68
CA LYS A 70 -13.15 7.25 -15.62
C LYS A 70 -12.15 8.15 -14.93
N ASP A 71 -12.45 8.60 -13.71
CA ASP A 71 -11.52 9.40 -12.91
C ASP A 71 -10.29 8.57 -12.52
N LEU A 72 -10.49 7.32 -12.07
CA LEU A 72 -9.38 6.42 -11.72
C LEU A 72 -8.49 6.14 -12.94
N LYS A 73 -9.09 5.88 -14.10
CA LYS A 73 -8.33 5.71 -15.35
C LYS A 73 -7.51 6.97 -15.66
N ALA A 74 -8.11 8.16 -15.56
CA ALA A 74 -7.42 9.41 -15.83
C ALA A 74 -6.27 9.70 -14.83
N ILE A 75 -6.37 9.21 -13.61
CA ILE A 75 -5.27 9.25 -12.63
C ILE A 75 -4.14 8.32 -13.07
N PHE A 76 -4.44 7.07 -13.45
CA PHE A 76 -3.43 6.11 -13.85
C PHE A 76 -2.74 6.44 -15.18
N ASP A 77 -3.45 7.04 -16.13
CA ASP A 77 -2.91 7.48 -17.42
C ASP A 77 -1.87 8.62 -17.27
N LYS A 78 -1.78 9.26 -16.09
CA LYS A 78 -0.78 10.30 -15.79
C LYS A 78 0.47 9.73 -15.14
N ASN A 79 1.28 9.01 -15.92
CA ASN A 79 2.49 8.31 -15.45
C ASN A 79 3.44 9.19 -14.60
N SER A 80 3.59 10.46 -14.95
CA SER A 80 4.50 11.39 -14.27
C SER A 80 4.13 11.68 -12.81
N ASP A 81 2.85 11.50 -12.43
CA ASP A 81 2.41 11.73 -11.06
C ASP A 81 2.82 10.58 -10.13
N PHE A 82 2.94 9.36 -10.64
CA PHE A 82 3.39 8.19 -9.86
C PHE A 82 4.92 8.11 -9.78
N ASP A 83 5.66 8.59 -10.79
CA ASP A 83 7.12 8.76 -10.68
C ASP A 83 7.53 9.72 -9.55
N ALA A 84 6.61 10.61 -9.15
CA ALA A 84 6.79 11.52 -8.02
C ALA A 84 6.58 10.85 -6.66
N PHE A 85 6.13 9.59 -6.58
CA PHE A 85 6.09 8.83 -5.32
C PHE A 85 7.52 8.55 -4.82
N TYR A 86 8.44 8.36 -5.76
CA TYR A 86 9.84 8.00 -5.52
C TYR A 86 10.69 9.27 -5.32
N ASP A 87 10.75 9.69 -4.06
CA ASP A 87 11.46 10.89 -3.60
C ASP A 87 12.99 10.76 -3.70
N PRO A 88 13.74 11.88 -3.72
CA PRO A 88 15.16 11.82 -3.40
C PRO A 88 15.44 11.23 -2.00
N PRO A 89 16.62 10.61 -1.77
CA PRO A 89 16.97 10.10 -0.46
C PRO A 89 17.22 11.27 0.49
N VAL A 90 16.72 11.10 1.72
CA VAL A 90 16.93 12.04 2.83
C VAL A 90 17.62 11.29 3.98
N PRO A 91 18.95 11.08 3.93
CA PRO A 91 19.67 10.28 4.92
C PRO A 91 19.43 10.75 6.35
N GLY A 92 19.12 9.81 7.24
CA GLY A 92 18.92 10.06 8.67
C GLY A 92 17.60 10.72 9.02
N LYS A 93 16.76 11.03 8.03
CA LYS A 93 15.45 11.65 8.21
C LYS A 93 14.37 10.92 7.44
N GLY A 94 13.13 11.12 7.89
CA GLY A 94 11.95 10.50 7.30
C GLY A 94 10.69 11.26 7.67
N ARG A 95 9.56 10.74 7.21
CA ARG A 95 8.25 11.30 7.53
C ARG A 95 7.93 11.04 9.01
N GLY A 96 7.54 12.10 9.71
CA GLY A 96 7.13 12.06 11.10
C GLY A 96 5.76 12.67 11.31
N LEU A 97 5.01 12.12 12.27
CA LEU A 97 3.77 12.71 12.77
C LEU A 97 4.01 13.18 14.20
N GLN A 98 3.87 14.48 14.43
CA GLN A 98 3.99 15.12 15.73
C GLN A 98 2.68 15.83 16.11
N PRO A 99 2.40 16.04 17.41
CA PRO A 99 1.24 16.80 17.84
C PRO A 99 1.15 18.14 17.12
N ARG A 100 -0.02 18.45 16.55
CA ARG A 100 -0.31 19.66 15.76
C ARG A 100 0.49 19.80 14.45
N ASN A 101 1.44 18.91 14.17
CA ASN A 101 2.22 18.91 12.94
C ASN A 101 2.34 17.49 12.37
N PHE A 102 1.34 17.11 11.58
CA PHE A 102 1.37 15.88 10.80
C PHE A 102 2.35 15.98 9.60
N SER A 103 2.94 17.16 9.36
CA SER A 103 3.84 17.46 8.23
C SER A 103 5.32 17.39 8.54
N ALA A 104 5.69 16.88 9.72
CA ALA A 104 7.07 16.90 10.16
C ALA A 104 7.98 15.98 9.33
N VAL A 105 9.18 16.46 9.07
CA VAL A 105 10.33 15.63 8.72
C VAL A 105 11.14 15.47 9.99
N VAL A 106 11.26 14.25 10.47
CA VAL A 106 11.90 13.94 11.76
C VAL A 106 13.13 13.07 11.54
N ASP A 107 14.04 13.06 12.51
CA ASP A 107 15.16 12.14 12.51
C ASP A 107 14.62 10.71 12.66
N THR A 108 15.11 9.80 11.82
CA THR A 108 14.67 8.41 11.83
C THR A 108 15.24 7.70 13.06
N PRO A 109 14.43 7.00 13.87
CA PRO A 109 14.91 6.34 15.08
C PRO A 109 15.93 5.22 14.81
N GLY A 110 16.91 5.04 15.70
CA GLY A 110 17.88 3.93 15.65
C GLY A 110 19.33 4.38 15.45
N THR A 111 20.25 3.41 15.46
CA THR A 111 21.69 3.66 15.30
C THR A 111 21.99 4.26 13.93
N LYS A 112 22.71 5.39 13.92
CA LYS A 112 23.13 6.07 12.71
C LYS A 112 24.58 5.73 12.39
N GLY A 113 24.81 5.26 11.17
CA GLY A 113 26.14 5.33 10.56
C GLY A 113 26.33 6.66 9.82
N THR A 114 27.38 6.71 9.02
CA THR A 114 27.76 7.83 8.16
C THR A 114 27.77 7.40 6.70
N LEU A 115 27.72 8.37 5.79
CA LEU A 115 27.91 8.10 4.35
C LEU A 115 29.31 7.53 4.05
N ARG A 116 30.31 7.80 4.90
CA ARG A 116 31.65 7.22 4.77
C ARG A 116 31.62 5.71 5.03
N ASP A 117 30.87 5.27 6.03
CA ASP A 117 30.73 3.84 6.33
C ASP A 117 30.08 3.11 5.16
N VAL A 118 29.07 3.71 4.53
CA VAL A 118 28.44 3.17 3.32
C VAL A 118 29.41 3.15 2.14
N ALA A 119 30.19 4.23 1.93
CA ALA A 119 31.18 4.29 0.87
C ALA A 119 32.26 3.21 1.04
N GLN A 120 32.74 2.99 2.26
CA GLN A 120 33.69 1.91 2.58
C GLN A 120 33.08 0.53 2.30
N LEU A 121 31.81 0.33 2.63
CA LEU A 121 31.08 -0.90 2.35
C LEU A 121 30.97 -1.19 0.85
N ILE A 122 30.61 -0.16 0.07
CA ILE A 122 30.53 -0.26 -1.39
C ILE A 122 31.90 -0.59 -1.97
N LEU A 123 32.96 0.07 -1.50
CA LEU A 123 34.33 -0.20 -1.93
C LEU A 123 34.77 -1.63 -1.57
N SER A 124 34.46 -2.12 -0.36
CA SER A 124 34.77 -3.50 0.01
C SER A 124 34.01 -4.51 -0.84
N MET A 125 32.75 -4.23 -1.21
CA MET A 125 31.95 -5.07 -2.10
C MET A 125 32.49 -5.07 -3.54
N GLN A 126 32.97 -3.93 -4.03
CA GLN A 126 33.61 -3.84 -5.35
C GLN A 126 34.96 -4.56 -5.37
N GLN A 127 35.71 -4.53 -4.27
CA GLN A 127 36.96 -5.27 -4.11
C GLN A 127 36.73 -6.78 -3.89
N SER A 128 35.60 -7.16 -3.28
CA SER A 128 35.21 -8.56 -3.07
C SER A 128 34.69 -9.26 -4.33
N LYS A 129 34.61 -8.58 -5.49
CA LYS A 129 34.51 -9.21 -6.82
C LYS A 129 35.59 -10.28 -7.11
N ARG A 130 36.54 -10.49 -6.18
CA ARG A 130 37.64 -11.45 -6.30
C ARG A 130 37.70 -12.56 -5.23
N ARG A 131 36.80 -12.67 -4.22
CA ARG A 131 36.93 -13.72 -3.15
C ARG A 131 35.60 -14.21 -2.53
N ASN A 132 35.63 -15.47 -2.04
CA ASN A 132 34.56 -16.36 -1.55
C ASN A 132 33.63 -15.86 -0.42
N GLU A 133 32.47 -16.53 -0.29
CA GLU A 133 31.35 -16.38 0.68
C GLU A 133 31.74 -16.20 2.17
N ASP A 134 32.91 -16.66 2.60
CA ASP A 134 33.34 -16.58 4.01
C ASP A 134 33.65 -15.15 4.50
N GLU A 135 34.16 -14.27 3.64
CA GLU A 135 34.40 -12.87 4.02
C GLU A 135 33.11 -12.06 4.13
N PHE A 136 32.12 -12.43 3.34
CA PHE A 136 30.79 -11.85 3.41
C PHE A 136 30.04 -12.24 4.69
N ASN A 137 30.19 -13.49 5.13
CA ASN A 137 29.70 -13.93 6.44
C ASN A 137 30.43 -13.22 7.60
N LYS A 138 31.73 -12.89 7.45
CA LYS A 138 32.43 -12.00 8.38
C LYS A 138 31.91 -10.57 8.32
N MET A 139 31.50 -10.06 7.16
CA MET A 139 30.88 -8.74 7.04
C MET A 139 29.53 -8.68 7.77
N LEU A 140 28.71 -9.72 7.68
CA LEU A 140 27.48 -9.86 8.47
C LEU A 140 27.72 -10.00 9.98
N SER A 141 28.96 -10.35 10.38
CA SER A 141 29.36 -10.52 11.78
C SER A 141 29.78 -9.21 12.49
N TYR A 142 29.87 -8.08 11.78
CA TYR A 142 30.20 -6.79 12.39
C TYR A 142 29.21 -6.44 13.52
N SER A 143 29.72 -5.97 14.67
CA SER A 143 28.95 -5.88 15.93
C SER A 143 27.71 -4.97 15.86
N TRP A 144 27.69 -4.02 14.91
CA TRP A 144 26.59 -3.07 14.69
C TRP A 144 25.41 -3.65 13.88
N LEU A 145 25.59 -4.79 13.19
CA LEU A 145 24.54 -5.47 12.41
C LEU A 145 23.61 -6.36 13.26
N ARG A 146 23.80 -6.38 14.60
CA ARG A 146 23.13 -7.33 15.50
C ARG A 146 21.65 -7.06 15.76
N SER A 147 21.14 -5.86 15.45
CA SER A 147 19.71 -5.54 15.64
C SER A 147 18.84 -6.16 14.53
N LEU A 148 17.62 -6.57 14.85
CA LEU A 148 16.69 -7.21 13.90
C LEU A 148 16.45 -6.36 12.64
N ASP A 149 16.40 -5.03 12.82
CA ASP A 149 16.29 -4.03 11.75
C ASP A 149 17.45 -4.09 10.76
N VAL A 150 18.67 -4.24 11.28
CA VAL A 150 19.88 -4.28 10.47
C VAL A 150 20.13 -5.67 9.91
N ARG A 151 19.56 -6.74 10.50
CA ARG A 151 19.56 -8.08 9.90
C ARG A 151 18.66 -8.16 8.66
N VAL A 152 17.47 -7.55 8.68
CA VAL A 152 16.60 -7.52 7.49
C VAL A 152 17.27 -6.69 6.39
N SER A 153 17.70 -5.47 6.70
CA SER A 153 18.46 -4.64 5.74
C SER A 153 19.80 -5.26 5.34
N GLY A 154 20.43 -6.04 6.22
CA GLY A 154 21.70 -6.74 6.01
C GLY A 154 21.53 -7.98 5.14
N VAL A 155 20.41 -8.72 5.25
CA VAL A 155 19.99 -9.77 4.31
C VAL A 155 19.66 -9.15 2.96
N THR A 156 18.96 -8.01 2.91
CA THR A 156 18.73 -7.28 1.66
C THR A 156 20.03 -6.80 1.04
N LEU A 157 20.96 -6.26 1.83
CA LEU A 157 22.30 -5.86 1.36
C LEU A 157 23.13 -7.07 0.93
N ALA A 158 23.02 -8.18 1.65
CA ALA A 158 23.70 -9.42 1.36
C ALA A 158 23.26 -9.99 0.01
N LEU A 159 21.96 -10.06 -0.18
CA LEU A 159 21.33 -10.49 -1.41
C LEU A 159 21.67 -9.52 -2.54
N ALA A 160 21.54 -8.21 -2.31
CA ALA A 160 21.98 -7.20 -3.26
C ALA A 160 23.45 -7.40 -3.61
N ALA A 161 24.36 -7.64 -2.66
CA ALA A 161 25.79 -7.84 -2.88
C ALA A 161 26.11 -9.08 -3.73
N ASN A 162 25.41 -10.20 -3.50
CA ASN A 162 25.57 -11.42 -4.27
C ASN A 162 25.08 -11.23 -5.72
N THR A 163 24.02 -10.45 -5.93
CA THR A 163 23.53 -10.10 -7.27
C THR A 163 24.38 -8.99 -7.92
N ILE A 164 24.90 -8.04 -7.14
CA ILE A 164 25.81 -6.94 -7.50
C ILE A 164 27.16 -7.48 -7.98
N GLY A 165 27.62 -8.62 -7.43
CA GLY A 165 28.85 -9.29 -7.85
C GLY A 165 28.84 -9.67 -9.34
N GLN A 166 27.67 -9.86 -9.94
CA GLN A 166 27.48 -10.31 -11.32
C GLN A 166 27.01 -9.22 -12.29
N LEU A 167 26.60 -8.03 -11.83
CA LEU A 167 25.85 -7.05 -12.63
C LEU A 167 26.47 -5.64 -12.63
N ASP A 168 26.29 -4.91 -13.74
CA ASP A 168 26.59 -3.48 -13.83
C ASP A 168 25.34 -2.68 -13.42
N ILE A 169 25.12 -2.63 -12.10
CA ILE A 169 23.87 -2.18 -11.46
C ILE A 169 23.43 -0.78 -11.88
N ALA A 170 24.39 0.12 -12.14
CA ALA A 170 24.07 1.48 -12.60
C ALA A 170 23.41 1.48 -13.99
N LYS A 171 23.73 0.49 -14.83
CA LYS A 171 23.19 0.32 -16.18
C LYS A 171 21.82 -0.35 -16.15
N GLU A 172 21.65 -1.43 -15.39
CA GLU A 172 20.35 -2.12 -15.30
C GLU A 172 19.29 -1.36 -14.51
N LEU A 173 19.67 -0.63 -13.45
CA LEU A 173 18.74 0.25 -12.72
C LEU A 173 18.33 1.48 -13.54
N SER A 174 19.08 1.81 -14.60
CA SER A 174 18.74 2.95 -15.48
C SER A 174 17.57 2.67 -16.41
N ASP A 175 17.23 1.40 -16.63
CA ASP A 175 16.12 0.96 -17.48
C ASP A 175 14.78 0.86 -16.74
N VAL A 176 14.78 0.96 -15.40
CA VAL A 176 13.58 1.06 -14.58
C VAL A 176 13.34 2.53 -14.20
N PRO A 177 12.31 3.21 -14.74
CA PRO A 177 12.13 4.67 -14.61
C PRO A 177 12.29 5.26 -13.19
N PRO A 178 11.74 4.66 -12.12
CA PRO A 178 11.93 5.19 -10.76
C PRO A 178 13.35 4.98 -10.20
N LEU A 179 14.12 4.03 -10.74
CA LEU A 179 15.46 3.65 -10.26
C LEU A 179 16.58 4.35 -11.04
N ARG A 180 16.30 5.05 -12.14
CA ARG A 180 17.28 5.93 -12.79
C ARG A 180 17.80 7.03 -11.85
N LYS A 181 16.94 7.53 -10.95
CA LYS A 181 17.31 8.46 -9.87
C LYS A 181 18.22 7.82 -8.82
N PHE A 182 18.20 6.49 -8.70
CA PHE A 182 18.96 5.73 -7.71
C PHE A 182 20.46 5.74 -8.02
N ALA A 183 20.83 5.61 -9.30
CA ALA A 183 22.23 5.53 -9.72
C ALA A 183 23.06 6.78 -9.38
N SER A 184 22.48 7.98 -9.48
CA SER A 184 23.21 9.24 -9.23
C SER A 184 23.44 9.55 -7.75
N ARG A 185 22.63 8.97 -6.86
CA ARG A 185 22.67 9.18 -5.40
C ARG A 185 22.71 7.85 -4.64
N PHE A 186 23.37 6.88 -5.25
CA PHE A 186 23.43 5.50 -4.79
C PHE A 186 23.91 5.40 -3.32
N PRO A 187 24.98 6.09 -2.88
CA PRO A 187 25.42 6.03 -1.48
C PRO A 187 24.35 6.50 -0.48
N GLU A 188 23.56 7.53 -0.82
CA GLU A 188 22.51 8.05 0.07
C GLU A 188 21.28 7.14 0.15
N TYR A 189 20.92 6.49 -0.96
CA TYR A 189 19.88 5.48 -0.94
C TYR A 189 20.33 4.23 -0.18
N MET A 190 21.59 3.82 -0.34
CA MET A 190 22.16 2.73 0.44
C MET A 190 22.22 3.05 1.93
N TYR A 191 22.58 4.28 2.30
CA TYR A 191 22.45 4.76 3.67
C TYR A 191 21.02 4.58 4.19
N SER A 192 20.04 5.04 3.41
CA SER A 192 18.64 5.01 3.81
C SER A 192 18.14 3.58 3.99
N LEU A 193 18.53 2.66 3.11
CA LEU A 193 18.22 1.23 3.23
C LEU A 193 18.82 0.62 4.51
N LEU A 194 20.09 0.95 4.82
CA LEU A 194 20.84 0.37 5.94
C LEU A 194 20.46 0.94 7.31
N TYR A 195 20.26 2.25 7.39
CA TYR A 195 20.12 2.98 8.66
C TYR A 195 18.73 3.58 8.88
N ASP A 196 17.92 3.70 7.82
CA ASP A 196 16.58 4.30 7.89
C ASP A 196 15.45 3.29 7.58
N ARG A 197 15.78 2.00 7.40
CA ARG A 197 14.84 0.90 7.13
C ARG A 197 14.02 1.07 5.84
N GLY A 198 14.45 1.93 4.92
CA GLY A 198 13.77 2.13 3.65
C GLY A 198 14.50 3.07 2.68
N ILE A 199 14.29 2.88 1.38
CA ILE A 199 14.97 3.62 0.31
C ILE A 199 14.46 5.07 0.20
N PHE A 200 13.15 5.24 0.11
CA PHE A 200 12.46 6.50 -0.16
C PHE A 200 11.81 7.07 1.10
N ALA A 201 11.82 8.38 1.27
CA ALA A 201 11.29 9.02 2.49
C ALA A 201 9.75 9.00 2.60
N GLY A 202 9.02 8.81 1.49
CA GLY A 202 7.55 8.76 1.47
C GLY A 202 6.87 10.13 1.56
N LEU A 203 7.60 11.22 1.27
CA LEU A 203 7.10 12.59 1.22
C LEU A 203 6.33 12.87 -0.08
N GLY A 204 6.73 12.23 -1.18
CA GLY A 204 6.15 12.31 -2.51
C GLY A 204 4.80 11.61 -2.57
N VAL A 205 4.71 10.40 -1.99
CA VAL A 205 3.44 9.70 -1.76
C VAL A 205 2.44 10.62 -1.07
N ARG A 206 2.84 11.21 0.07
CA ARG A 206 2.00 12.13 0.81
C ARG A 206 1.61 13.36 -0.02
N SER A 207 2.58 13.99 -0.68
CA SER A 207 2.34 15.20 -1.50
C SER A 207 1.36 14.91 -2.63
N TYR A 208 1.48 13.75 -3.27
CA TYR A 208 0.54 13.27 -4.27
C TYR A 208 -0.85 13.08 -3.67
N LEU A 209 -0.97 12.34 -2.57
CA LEU A 209 -2.27 12.10 -1.92
C LEU A 209 -2.95 13.40 -1.51
N GLN A 210 -2.20 14.36 -0.96
CA GLN A 210 -2.74 15.68 -0.62
C GLN A 210 -3.25 16.44 -1.85
N ARG A 211 -2.51 16.42 -2.97
CA ARG A 211 -2.94 17.07 -4.22
C ARG A 211 -4.23 16.44 -4.75
N GLN A 212 -4.26 15.12 -4.88
CA GLN A 212 -5.42 14.40 -5.40
C GLN A 212 -6.63 14.57 -4.47
N PHE A 213 -6.44 14.45 -3.16
CA PHE A 213 -7.51 14.63 -2.17
C PHE A 213 -8.14 16.03 -2.27
N ARG A 214 -7.33 17.09 -2.34
CA ARG A 214 -7.82 18.46 -2.55
C ARG A 214 -8.64 18.58 -3.83
N GLN A 215 -8.15 18.00 -4.93
CA GLN A 215 -8.82 18.05 -6.22
C GLN A 215 -10.21 17.41 -6.19
N PHE A 216 -10.36 16.26 -5.53
CA PHE A 216 -11.64 15.54 -5.46
C PHE A 216 -12.59 16.11 -4.41
N VAL A 217 -12.09 16.53 -3.24
CA VAL A 217 -12.92 17.23 -2.25
C VAL A 217 -13.53 18.51 -2.82
N ALA A 218 -12.80 19.25 -3.67
CA ALA A 218 -13.31 20.44 -4.33
C ALA A 218 -14.54 20.18 -5.23
N ARG A 219 -14.79 18.92 -5.63
CA ARG A 219 -15.96 18.53 -6.44
C ARG A 219 -17.20 18.25 -5.59
N LEU A 220 -17.05 18.08 -4.27
CA LEU A 220 -18.15 17.72 -3.38
C LEU A 220 -19.09 18.93 -3.17
N PRO A 221 -20.41 18.82 -3.48
CA PRO A 221 -21.33 19.94 -3.37
C PRO A 221 -21.42 20.56 -1.97
N VAL A 222 -21.34 19.73 -0.93
CA VAL A 222 -21.34 20.18 0.47
C VAL A 222 -20.10 21.02 0.78
N TRP A 223 -18.94 20.61 0.27
CA TRP A 223 -17.68 21.33 0.47
C TRP A 223 -17.67 22.70 -0.24
N GLN A 224 -18.19 22.76 -1.46
CA GLN A 224 -18.30 24.02 -2.22
C GLN A 224 -19.18 25.06 -1.52
N ARG A 225 -20.22 24.62 -0.82
CA ARG A 225 -21.15 25.52 -0.10
C ARG A 225 -20.60 26.03 1.22
N ASN A 226 -19.83 25.21 1.94
CA ASN A 226 -19.30 25.59 3.25
C ASN A 226 -17.94 24.92 3.52
N PRO A 227 -16.83 25.50 3.03
CA PRO A 227 -15.50 24.98 3.30
C PRO A 227 -15.15 25.20 4.79
N ARG A 228 -15.14 24.12 5.57
CA ARG A 228 -14.91 24.19 7.03
C ARG A 228 -13.43 24.19 7.45
N LEU A 229 -12.51 23.85 6.54
CA LEU A 229 -11.07 23.80 6.82
C LEU A 229 -10.30 24.71 5.88
N LYS A 230 -9.16 25.22 6.35
CA LYS A 230 -8.21 25.96 5.51
C LYS A 230 -7.59 25.09 4.42
N ASP A 231 -7.35 23.82 4.72
CA ASP A 231 -6.82 22.84 3.77
C ASP A 231 -7.71 21.58 3.79
N ALA A 232 -8.23 21.18 2.62
CA ALA A 232 -9.02 19.96 2.49
C ALA A 232 -8.21 18.70 2.85
N ALA A 233 -6.89 18.71 2.65
CA ALA A 233 -6.04 17.56 2.94
C ALA A 233 -5.92 17.23 4.44
N THR A 234 -6.35 18.12 5.33
CA THR A 234 -6.39 17.87 6.79
C THR A 234 -7.73 17.32 7.26
N MET A 235 -8.63 16.97 6.34
CA MET A 235 -9.94 16.39 6.66
C MET A 235 -9.77 15.07 7.42
N THR A 236 -10.49 14.94 8.54
CA THR A 236 -10.48 13.73 9.37
C THR A 236 -11.52 12.72 8.91
N PHE A 237 -11.43 11.49 9.39
CA PHE A 237 -12.42 10.45 9.05
C PHE A 237 -13.86 10.82 9.42
N ALA A 238 -14.08 11.45 10.59
CA ALA A 238 -15.40 11.91 10.99
C ALA A 238 -15.96 12.97 10.03
N MET A 239 -15.12 13.92 9.60
CA MET A 239 -15.51 14.96 8.66
C MET A 239 -15.79 14.39 7.26
N LEU A 240 -14.97 13.45 6.79
CA LEU A 240 -15.20 12.78 5.51
C LEU A 240 -16.58 12.08 5.52
N LYS A 241 -16.86 11.28 6.56
CA LYS A 241 -18.14 10.58 6.70
C LYS A 241 -19.33 11.55 6.78
N GLU A 242 -19.19 12.69 7.45
CA GLU A 242 -20.23 13.72 7.49
C GLU A 242 -20.49 14.31 6.09
N VAL A 243 -19.44 14.59 5.33
CA VAL A 243 -19.53 15.25 4.01
C VAL A 243 -20.02 14.31 2.93
N THR A 244 -19.55 13.06 2.90
CA THR A 244 -19.83 12.10 1.82
C THR A 244 -20.88 11.06 2.18
N GLY A 245 -21.23 10.93 3.46
CA GLY A 245 -22.09 9.86 3.97
C GLY A 245 -21.43 8.47 3.96
N THR A 246 -20.15 8.38 3.56
CA THR A 246 -19.45 7.11 3.36
C THR A 246 -18.46 6.85 4.50
N ASP A 247 -18.52 5.67 5.10
CA ASP A 247 -17.52 5.24 6.09
C ASP A 247 -16.28 4.68 5.38
N LEU A 248 -15.13 5.35 5.55
CA LEU A 248 -13.85 4.91 5.00
C LEU A 248 -13.04 4.22 6.11
N ALA A 249 -12.54 3.03 5.82
CA ALA A 249 -11.62 2.30 6.70
C ALA A 249 -10.28 2.01 6.01
N VAL A 250 -9.18 2.36 6.66
CA VAL A 250 -7.84 2.19 6.10
C VAL A 250 -7.01 1.38 7.07
N CYS A 251 -6.32 0.34 6.59
CA CYS A 251 -5.47 -0.47 7.46
C CYS A 251 -4.00 -0.06 7.34
N ALA A 252 -3.30 0.09 8.47
CA ALA A 252 -1.84 0.21 8.49
C ALA A 252 -1.23 -0.62 9.64
N THR A 253 0.06 -0.92 9.53
CA THR A 253 0.76 -1.77 10.50
C THR A 253 1.68 -0.94 11.38
N ASN A 254 1.50 -1.03 12.69
CA ASN A 254 2.46 -0.51 13.66
C ASN A 254 3.46 -1.62 14.02
N ILE A 255 4.67 -1.54 13.45
CA ILE A 255 5.70 -2.55 13.66
C ILE A 255 6.36 -2.47 15.04
N SER A 256 6.34 -1.28 15.68
CA SER A 256 6.87 -1.14 17.05
C SER A 256 5.98 -1.84 18.09
N GLN A 257 4.68 -1.93 17.82
CA GLN A 257 3.70 -2.56 18.70
C GLN A 257 3.19 -3.91 18.15
N GLN A 258 3.70 -4.36 17.00
CA GLN A 258 3.32 -5.61 16.32
C GLN A 258 1.81 -5.77 16.13
N LYS A 259 1.12 -4.68 15.76
CA LYS A 259 -0.33 -4.67 15.60
C LYS A 259 -0.78 -4.00 14.31
N SER A 260 -1.87 -4.53 13.75
CA SER A 260 -2.64 -3.88 12.70
C SER A 260 -3.64 -2.91 13.32
N VAL A 261 -3.82 -1.73 12.72
CA VAL A 261 -4.81 -0.75 13.14
C VAL A 261 -5.65 -0.32 11.96
N ILE A 262 -6.97 -0.29 12.17
CA ILE A 262 -7.94 0.23 11.22
C ILE A 262 -8.25 1.67 11.58
N PHE A 263 -7.92 2.59 10.67
CA PHE A 263 -8.28 3.99 10.76
C PHE A 263 -9.66 4.20 10.14
N SER A 264 -10.59 4.76 10.89
CA SER A 264 -11.97 4.96 10.44
C SER A 264 -12.68 6.03 11.25
N ALA A 265 -13.91 6.38 10.87
CA ALA A 265 -14.72 7.33 11.65
C ALA A 265 -15.11 6.77 13.04
N SER A 266 -15.16 5.45 13.21
CA SER A 266 -15.50 4.81 14.49
C SER A 266 -14.31 4.61 15.42
N GLN A 267 -13.10 4.37 14.88
CA GLN A 267 -11.91 4.07 15.66
C GLN A 267 -10.97 5.26 15.84
N THR A 268 -10.80 6.08 14.79
CA THR A 268 -9.88 7.23 14.77
C THR A 268 -10.52 8.48 14.14
N PRO A 269 -11.68 8.95 14.66
CA PRO A 269 -12.50 9.99 14.04
C PRO A 269 -11.76 11.30 13.75
N HIS A 270 -10.79 11.65 14.59
CA HIS A 270 -10.04 12.91 14.52
C HIS A 270 -8.71 12.80 13.78
N PHE A 271 -8.36 11.61 13.28
CA PHE A 271 -7.13 11.42 12.51
C PHE A 271 -7.33 11.82 11.04
N PRO A 272 -6.37 12.51 10.39
CA PRO A 272 -6.50 12.89 8.99
C PRO A 272 -6.49 11.69 8.02
N VAL A 273 -7.41 11.69 7.05
CA VAL A 273 -7.57 10.59 6.08
C VAL A 273 -6.32 10.41 5.23
N VAL A 274 -5.79 11.52 4.68
CA VAL A 274 -4.60 11.49 3.81
C VAL A 274 -3.39 10.92 4.54
N GLU A 275 -3.25 11.20 5.84
CA GLU A 275 -2.14 10.68 6.62
C GLU A 275 -2.26 9.17 6.81
N ALA A 276 -3.46 8.66 7.11
CA ALA A 276 -3.72 7.22 7.25
C ALA A 276 -3.50 6.46 5.94
N VAL A 277 -4.03 6.97 4.82
CA VAL A 277 -3.80 6.38 3.49
C VAL A 277 -2.30 6.41 3.15
N GLY A 278 -1.62 7.51 3.45
CA GLY A 278 -0.18 7.62 3.28
C GLY A 278 0.62 6.66 4.15
N MET A 279 0.15 6.31 5.36
CA MET A 279 0.75 5.27 6.20
C MET A 279 0.51 3.87 5.63
N SER A 280 -0.71 3.63 5.14
CA SER A 280 -1.10 2.39 4.50
C SER A 280 -0.37 2.12 3.19
N ALA A 281 0.15 3.15 2.51
CA ALA A 281 0.86 3.04 1.23
C ALA A 281 2.41 3.01 1.33
N CYS A 282 2.98 3.00 2.54
CA CYS A 282 4.42 2.94 2.75
C CYS A 282 4.92 1.49 2.83
N PHE A 283 5.08 0.87 1.66
CA PHE A 283 5.51 -0.52 1.56
C PHE A 283 6.93 -0.75 2.14
N PRO A 284 7.12 -1.82 2.95
CA PRO A 284 8.40 -2.12 3.58
C PRO A 284 9.59 -2.14 2.62
N VAL A 285 10.77 -1.80 3.12
CA VAL A 285 12.07 -1.75 2.39
C VAL A 285 12.17 -0.64 1.36
N VAL A 286 11.10 -0.33 0.64
CA VAL A 286 11.12 0.71 -0.39
C VAL A 286 10.78 2.07 0.19
N PHE A 287 9.78 2.18 1.06
CA PHE A 287 9.55 3.40 1.83
C PHE A 287 10.06 3.26 3.26
N LYS A 288 10.64 4.34 3.79
CA LYS A 288 11.00 4.46 5.20
C LYS A 288 9.73 4.34 6.06
N PRO A 289 9.78 3.66 7.21
CA PRO A 289 8.68 3.68 8.16
C PRO A 289 8.35 5.12 8.59
N ILE A 290 7.07 5.40 8.75
CA ILE A 290 6.61 6.69 9.27
C ILE A 290 6.71 6.65 10.80
N TYR A 291 7.35 7.66 11.38
CA TYR A 291 7.51 7.73 12.82
C TYR A 291 6.43 8.60 13.46
N VAL A 292 5.62 8.01 14.34
CA VAL A 292 4.68 8.76 15.18
C VAL A 292 5.37 9.09 16.50
N ASP A 293 5.72 10.35 16.64
CA ASP A 293 6.42 10.93 17.79
C ASP A 293 5.47 11.84 18.58
N ALA A 294 4.84 11.26 19.59
CA ALA A 294 3.89 11.97 20.44
C ALA A 294 3.96 11.43 21.88
N PRO A 295 3.65 12.27 22.89
CA PRO A 295 3.48 11.80 24.26
C PRO A 295 2.26 10.89 24.34
N TRP A 296 2.30 9.93 25.28
CA TRP A 296 1.16 9.01 25.51
C TRP A 296 -0.14 9.73 25.87
N SER A 297 -0.05 10.93 26.43
CA SER A 297 -1.18 11.79 26.76
C SER A 297 -1.80 12.50 25.56
N ASP A 298 -1.19 12.45 24.37
CA ASP A 298 -1.77 13.07 23.18
C ASP A 298 -3.06 12.33 22.78
N PRO A 299 -4.19 13.03 22.63
CA PRO A 299 -5.49 12.41 22.43
C PRO A 299 -5.65 11.73 21.06
N ILE A 300 -4.79 12.07 20.08
CA ILE A 300 -4.90 11.55 18.70
C ILE A 300 -3.75 10.58 18.42
N LEU A 301 -2.52 10.96 18.72
CA LEU A 301 -1.30 10.24 18.36
C LEU A 301 -0.77 9.33 19.48
N GLY A 302 -1.20 9.52 20.73
CA GLY A 302 -0.64 8.80 21.89
C GLY A 302 -0.74 7.28 21.76
N SER A 303 -1.89 6.76 21.35
CA SER A 303 -2.11 5.32 21.10
C SER A 303 -1.47 4.81 19.80
N LEU A 304 -1.09 5.73 18.92
CA LEU A 304 -0.50 5.48 17.62
C LEU A 304 1.03 5.59 17.62
N ARG A 305 1.68 5.83 18.76
CA ARG A 305 3.13 5.97 18.86
C ARG A 305 3.89 4.79 18.24
N GLY A 306 5.01 5.08 17.56
CA GLY A 306 5.93 4.08 17.02
C GLY A 306 6.14 4.20 15.52
N LEU A 307 6.75 3.16 14.95
CA LEU A 307 7.04 3.07 13.52
C LEU A 307 5.90 2.38 12.79
N TRP A 308 5.52 2.96 11.65
CA TRP A 308 4.40 2.52 10.83
C TRP A 308 4.82 2.19 9.41
N LEU A 309 4.22 1.13 8.89
CA LEU A 309 4.36 0.66 7.53
C LEU A 309 2.99 0.27 6.95
N ASP A 310 3.02 -0.10 5.68
CA ASP A 310 1.88 -0.63 4.93
C ASP A 310 1.08 -1.68 5.72
N GLY A 311 -0.25 -1.60 5.61
CA GLY A 311 -1.16 -2.52 6.26
C GLY A 311 -1.03 -3.96 5.76
N GLY A 312 -0.50 -4.14 4.55
CA GLY A 312 -0.37 -5.44 3.88
C GLY A 312 0.44 -6.44 4.65
N LEU A 313 1.31 -5.97 5.55
CA LEU A 313 2.17 -6.80 6.38
C LEU A 313 1.38 -7.69 7.34
N LEU A 314 0.27 -7.20 7.90
CA LEU A 314 -0.53 -7.94 8.88
C LEU A 314 -2.00 -8.10 8.50
N ASN A 315 -2.54 -7.20 7.66
CA ASN A 315 -3.95 -7.19 7.27
C ASN A 315 -4.06 -6.56 5.88
N ASN A 316 -3.89 -7.41 4.87
CA ASN A 316 -3.83 -6.96 3.49
C ASN A 316 -5.21 -6.72 2.87
N ILE A 317 -6.28 -7.24 3.47
CA ILE A 317 -7.66 -6.93 3.06
C ILE A 317 -8.57 -6.79 4.29
N PRO A 318 -8.95 -5.55 4.68
CA PRO A 318 -9.66 -5.29 5.93
C PRO A 318 -11.17 -5.59 5.81
N VAL A 319 -11.51 -6.87 5.61
CA VAL A 319 -12.89 -7.37 5.48
C VAL A 319 -13.69 -7.23 6.78
N HIS A 320 -13.02 -7.25 7.93
CA HIS A 320 -13.67 -7.10 9.25
C HIS A 320 -13.82 -5.64 9.71
N ALA A 321 -13.53 -4.65 8.85
CA ALA A 321 -13.58 -3.24 9.22
C ALA A 321 -14.97 -2.76 9.68
N PHE A 322 -16.04 -3.44 9.25
CA PHE A 322 -17.43 -3.02 9.47
C PHE A 322 -18.28 -4.09 10.18
N ASP A 323 -17.64 -5.05 10.88
CA ASP A 323 -18.35 -6.12 11.59
C ASP A 323 -19.02 -5.65 12.89
N ASN A 324 -18.59 -4.50 13.42
CA ASN A 324 -19.19 -3.92 14.63
C ASN A 324 -20.66 -3.49 14.41
N GLU A 325 -21.09 -3.21 13.17
CA GLU A 325 -22.52 -3.03 12.87
C GLU A 325 -23.33 -4.32 13.12
N VAL A 326 -22.68 -5.48 12.96
CA VAL A 326 -23.26 -6.82 13.10
C VAL A 326 -23.22 -7.29 14.56
N HIS A 327 -22.30 -6.80 15.40
CA HIS A 327 -22.23 -7.16 16.83
C HIS A 327 -23.50 -6.79 17.63
N SER A 328 -24.34 -5.88 17.12
CA SER A 328 -25.68 -5.64 17.65
C SER A 328 -26.66 -6.82 17.43
N LEU A 329 -26.40 -7.69 16.43
CA LEU A 329 -27.14 -8.92 16.13
C LEU A 329 -26.37 -10.23 16.48
N ALA A 330 -25.03 -10.22 16.47
CA ALA A 330 -24.18 -11.41 16.45
C ALA A 330 -23.79 -12.00 17.83
N LYS A 331 -24.56 -11.74 18.89
CA LYS A 331 -24.33 -12.34 20.22
C LYS A 331 -24.56 -13.87 20.29
N ARG A 332 -24.66 -14.57 19.15
CA ARG A 332 -25.04 -16.00 19.06
C ARG A 332 -24.11 -16.92 18.25
N THR A 333 -23.18 -16.46 17.42
CA THR A 333 -22.55 -17.35 16.40
C THR A 333 -21.02 -17.34 16.28
N GLY A 334 -20.29 -16.51 17.04
CA GLY A 334 -18.85 -16.32 16.80
C GLY A 334 -18.60 -15.48 15.54
N SER A 335 -17.42 -14.83 15.47
CA SER A 335 -17.04 -13.77 14.52
C SER A 335 -17.68 -13.88 13.14
N ALA A 336 -18.80 -13.18 12.94
CA ALA A 336 -19.55 -13.21 11.69
C ALA A 336 -19.12 -12.02 10.83
N LEU A 337 -18.50 -12.32 9.69
CA LEU A 337 -18.25 -11.34 8.63
C LEU A 337 -19.56 -10.60 8.30
N ASN A 338 -19.47 -9.30 8.03
CA ASN A 338 -20.64 -8.54 7.63
C ASN A 338 -21.30 -9.15 6.38
N PRO A 339 -22.60 -9.51 6.43
CA PRO A 339 -23.27 -10.20 5.33
C PRO A 339 -23.49 -9.32 4.08
N GLY A 340 -23.13 -8.03 4.13
CA GLY A 340 -23.08 -7.14 2.97
C GLY A 340 -21.66 -6.77 2.53
N MET A 341 -20.63 -7.44 3.05
CA MET A 341 -19.24 -7.24 2.64
C MET A 341 -18.96 -7.91 1.30
N LEU A 342 -18.31 -7.19 0.39
CA LEU A 342 -17.71 -7.76 -0.82
C LEU A 342 -16.22 -7.40 -0.87
N ALA A 343 -15.36 -8.40 -0.91
CA ALA A 343 -13.92 -8.25 -0.92
C ALA A 343 -13.35 -8.43 -2.33
N LEU A 344 -12.44 -7.55 -2.76
CA LEU A 344 -11.77 -7.61 -4.06
C LEU A 344 -10.29 -7.93 -3.88
N ARG A 345 -9.92 -9.15 -4.23
CA ARG A 345 -8.59 -9.72 -4.05
C ARG A 345 -7.77 -9.62 -5.33
N LEU A 346 -6.48 -9.40 -5.19
CA LEU A 346 -5.52 -9.36 -6.30
C LEU A 346 -4.74 -10.67 -6.31
N VAL A 347 -4.94 -11.45 -7.36
CA VAL A 347 -4.30 -12.75 -7.57
C VAL A 347 -3.30 -12.62 -8.72
N GLU A 348 -2.05 -12.99 -8.45
CA GLU A 348 -0.99 -12.92 -9.45
C GLU A 348 -1.18 -13.98 -10.54
N GLY A 349 -0.82 -13.62 -11.78
CA GLY A 349 -1.00 -14.47 -12.95
C GLY A 349 -2.41 -14.44 -13.56
N ALA A 350 -2.68 -15.40 -14.44
CA ALA A 350 -3.95 -15.54 -15.15
C ALA A 350 -4.84 -16.65 -14.54
N PRO A 351 -6.17 -16.63 -14.79
CA PRO A 351 -7.05 -17.74 -14.41
C PRO A 351 -6.59 -19.05 -15.06
N ARG A 352 -6.75 -20.18 -14.37
CA ARG A 352 -6.39 -21.52 -14.91
C ARG A 352 -7.12 -21.88 -16.22
N SER A 353 -8.27 -21.27 -16.48
CA SER A 353 -9.05 -21.45 -17.70
C SER A 353 -8.55 -20.61 -18.88
N PHE A 354 -7.48 -19.84 -18.71
CA PHE A 354 -6.94 -18.94 -19.73
C PHE A 354 -5.84 -19.66 -20.53
N GLU A 355 -6.22 -20.30 -21.64
CA GLU A 355 -5.35 -21.20 -22.43
C GLU A 355 -4.18 -20.50 -23.15
N ALA A 356 -4.24 -19.17 -23.33
CA ALA A 356 -3.28 -18.39 -24.11
C ALA A 356 -2.31 -17.54 -23.25
N TYR A 357 -2.24 -17.79 -21.94
CA TYR A 357 -1.31 -17.08 -21.05
C TYR A 357 -0.03 -17.89 -20.88
N ASP A 358 1.05 -17.39 -21.47
CA ASP A 358 2.40 -17.86 -21.16
C ASP A 358 2.87 -17.09 -19.93
N ASP A 359 2.91 -17.75 -18.77
CA ASP A 359 3.31 -17.12 -17.52
C ASP A 359 4.75 -16.63 -17.65
N PRO A 360 5.02 -15.31 -17.69
CA PRO A 360 6.36 -14.79 -17.89
C PRO A 360 7.21 -14.91 -16.63
N ALA A 361 6.96 -15.92 -15.80
CA ALA A 361 7.81 -16.37 -14.70
C ALA A 361 9.19 -16.80 -15.23
N ARG A 362 9.99 -15.83 -15.69
CA ARG A 362 11.43 -15.91 -15.97
C ARG A 362 12.11 -14.60 -16.36
N ASP A 363 11.42 -13.54 -16.78
CA ASP A 363 12.09 -12.33 -17.31
C ASP A 363 11.91 -11.09 -16.43
N THR A 364 12.33 -11.19 -15.16
CA THR A 364 12.65 -9.98 -14.38
C THR A 364 14.14 -9.97 -14.08
N LEU A 365 14.75 -8.79 -14.19
CA LEU A 365 16.15 -8.57 -13.79
C LEU A 365 16.38 -9.21 -12.41
N PRO A 366 17.48 -9.95 -12.18
CA PRO A 366 17.67 -10.77 -10.99
C PRO A 366 17.45 -10.03 -9.66
N LEU A 367 17.82 -8.74 -9.61
CA LEU A 367 17.60 -7.87 -8.45
C LEU A 367 16.12 -7.52 -8.23
N VAL A 368 15.40 -7.13 -9.29
CA VAL A 368 13.98 -6.73 -9.19
C VAL A 368 13.11 -7.95 -8.88
N GLY A 369 13.40 -9.09 -9.51
CA GLY A 369 12.75 -10.37 -9.22
C GLY A 369 12.96 -10.79 -7.76
N LEU A 370 14.17 -10.67 -7.24
CA LEU A 370 14.46 -10.99 -5.84
C LEU A 370 13.77 -10.03 -4.84
N PHE A 371 13.73 -8.72 -5.13
CA PHE A 371 12.96 -7.78 -4.31
C PHE A 371 11.48 -8.11 -4.30
N ARG A 372 10.92 -8.48 -5.46
CA ARG A 372 9.54 -8.98 -5.58
C ARG A 372 9.34 -10.24 -4.74
N ASP A 373 10.22 -11.23 -4.83
CA ASP A 373 10.07 -12.52 -4.15
C ASP A 373 10.24 -12.41 -2.62
N LEU A 374 11.16 -11.56 -2.15
CA LEU A 374 11.27 -11.23 -0.73
C LEU A 374 10.02 -10.51 -0.22
N PHE A 375 9.50 -9.58 -1.02
CA PHE A 375 8.31 -8.82 -0.68
C PHE A 375 7.07 -9.72 -0.64
N SER A 376 6.91 -10.60 -1.63
CA SER A 376 5.80 -11.57 -1.66
C SER A 376 5.86 -12.49 -0.45
N THR A 377 7.05 -12.96 -0.07
CA THR A 377 7.26 -13.78 1.14
C THR A 377 6.88 -13.04 2.43
N LEU A 378 7.29 -11.76 2.57
CA LEU A 378 6.94 -10.94 3.74
C LEU A 378 5.44 -10.67 3.86
N MET A 379 4.74 -10.60 2.72
CA MET A 379 3.31 -10.29 2.64
C MET A 379 2.42 -11.53 2.58
N GLU A 380 2.98 -12.73 2.39
CA GLU A 380 2.24 -14.00 2.28
C GLU A 380 1.30 -14.24 3.48
N PRO A 381 1.71 -14.03 4.76
CA PRO A 381 0.81 -14.17 5.90
C PRO A 381 -0.40 -13.23 5.84
N GLY A 382 -0.20 -12.02 5.29
CA GLY A 382 -1.26 -11.03 5.10
C GLY A 382 -2.11 -11.24 3.84
N ARG A 383 -1.61 -11.94 2.81
CA ARG A 383 -2.29 -12.17 1.52
C ARG A 383 -3.17 -13.41 1.51
N ASP A 384 -2.59 -14.56 1.85
CA ASP A 384 -3.26 -15.87 1.74
C ASP A 384 -3.66 -16.44 3.10
N GLY A 385 -2.98 -16.01 4.17
CA GLY A 385 -3.29 -16.39 5.56
C GLY A 385 -4.49 -15.66 6.17
N GLN A 386 -5.08 -14.68 5.48
CA GLN A 386 -6.09 -13.80 6.07
C GLN A 386 -7.52 -14.37 6.00
N PHE A 387 -7.81 -15.24 5.04
CA PHE A 387 -9.14 -15.84 4.87
C PHE A 387 -9.25 -17.15 5.64
N LEU A 388 -9.76 -17.07 6.86
CA LEU A 388 -9.87 -18.18 7.79
C LEU A 388 -11.23 -18.88 7.69
N SER A 389 -12.27 -18.20 7.19
CA SER A 389 -13.63 -18.74 7.11
C SER A 389 -14.13 -18.97 5.67
N ALA A 390 -15.10 -19.88 5.52
CA ALA A 390 -15.77 -20.11 4.24
C ALA A 390 -16.55 -18.87 3.78
N ASP A 391 -17.11 -18.11 4.72
CA ASP A 391 -17.91 -16.92 4.44
C ASP A 391 -17.08 -15.83 3.79
N GLU A 392 -15.87 -15.61 4.29
CA GLU A 392 -14.96 -14.62 3.71
C GLU A 392 -14.55 -15.01 2.27
N ARG A 393 -14.40 -16.30 1.96
CA ARG A 393 -14.12 -16.77 0.60
C ARG A 393 -15.32 -16.55 -0.33
N GLU A 394 -16.52 -16.92 0.11
CA GLU A 394 -17.75 -16.73 -0.68
C GLU A 394 -18.09 -15.24 -0.91
N GLN A 395 -17.69 -14.35 0.00
CA GLN A 395 -17.85 -12.91 -0.09
C GLN A 395 -16.63 -12.21 -0.71
N SER A 396 -15.78 -12.95 -1.42
CA SER A 396 -14.61 -12.40 -2.12
C SER A 396 -14.64 -12.71 -3.62
N ILE A 397 -14.03 -11.82 -4.40
CA ILE A 397 -13.81 -11.99 -5.83
C ILE A 397 -12.31 -11.88 -6.08
N ASP A 398 -11.77 -12.92 -6.70
CA ASP A 398 -10.37 -12.97 -7.13
C ASP A 398 -10.22 -12.24 -8.47
N LEU A 399 -9.39 -11.20 -8.49
CA LEU A 399 -9.08 -10.41 -9.66
C LEU A 399 -7.65 -10.75 -10.12
N PHE A 400 -7.56 -11.38 -11.29
CA PHE A 400 -6.31 -11.84 -11.87
C PHE A 400 -5.51 -10.68 -12.47
N THR A 401 -4.23 -10.58 -12.14
CA THR A 401 -3.41 -9.42 -12.48
C THR A 401 -2.53 -9.65 -13.71
N PHE A 402 -2.43 -10.87 -14.24
CA PHE A 402 -1.59 -11.18 -15.40
C PHE A 402 -0.16 -10.65 -15.20
N ASP A 403 0.40 -9.96 -16.20
CA ASP A 403 1.77 -9.44 -16.24
C ASP A 403 1.95 -8.09 -15.55
N LEU A 404 0.96 -7.63 -14.78
CA LEU A 404 1.10 -6.40 -14.00
C LEU A 404 2.18 -6.58 -12.94
N SER A 405 2.94 -5.52 -12.70
CA SER A 405 4.00 -5.48 -11.70
C SER A 405 3.58 -4.69 -10.46
N LEU A 406 4.02 -5.16 -9.28
CA LEU A 406 3.85 -4.46 -8.00
C LEU A 406 4.40 -3.03 -8.01
N PHE A 407 5.43 -2.75 -8.82
CA PHE A 407 6.14 -1.46 -8.85
C PHE A 407 5.79 -0.60 -10.07
N GLU A 408 4.97 -1.11 -10.99
CA GLU A 408 4.53 -0.41 -12.21
C GLU A 408 3.11 0.14 -12.00
N PHE A 409 2.99 1.38 -11.53
CA PHE A 409 1.70 2.02 -11.23
C PHE A 409 0.96 2.55 -12.46
N SER A 410 1.66 2.68 -13.59
CA SER A 410 1.09 3.12 -14.87
C SER A 410 1.52 2.20 -16.02
N PRO A 411 0.98 0.97 -16.06
CA PRO A 411 1.30 -0.02 -17.09
C PRO A 411 0.89 0.45 -18.49
N SER A 412 1.52 -0.12 -19.52
CA SER A 412 1.11 0.09 -20.90
C SER A 412 -0.30 -0.48 -21.14
N GLN A 413 -1.02 0.07 -22.13
CA GLN A 413 -2.36 -0.42 -22.50
C GLN A 413 -2.35 -1.93 -22.81
N TYR A 414 -1.29 -2.41 -23.46
CA TYR A 414 -1.11 -3.82 -23.76
C TYR A 414 -1.12 -4.70 -22.51
N LYS A 415 -0.35 -4.33 -21.47
CA LYS A 415 -0.32 -5.06 -20.19
C LYS A 415 -1.63 -4.92 -19.40
N SER A 416 -2.31 -3.78 -19.51
CA SER A 416 -3.47 -3.48 -18.68
C SER A 416 -4.81 -4.00 -19.20
N ASN A 417 -4.95 -4.24 -20.51
CA ASN A 417 -6.24 -4.60 -21.11
C ASN A 417 -6.79 -5.92 -20.55
N SER A 418 -5.99 -7.00 -20.60
CA SER A 418 -6.37 -8.33 -20.10
C SER A 418 -6.83 -8.32 -18.63
N PRO A 419 -6.06 -7.79 -17.66
CA PRO A 419 -6.47 -7.77 -16.26
C PRO A 419 -7.74 -6.93 -16.03
N VAL A 420 -7.90 -5.80 -16.73
CA VAL A 420 -9.11 -4.97 -16.60
C VAL A 420 -10.35 -5.67 -17.17
N ASP A 421 -10.25 -6.24 -18.37
CA ASP A 421 -11.38 -6.90 -19.03
C ASP A 421 -11.80 -8.19 -18.32
N VAL A 422 -10.83 -8.95 -17.79
CA VAL A 422 -11.10 -10.15 -16.99
C VAL A 422 -11.73 -9.75 -15.66
N ALA A 423 -11.16 -8.78 -14.94
CA ALA A 423 -11.73 -8.31 -13.68
C ALA A 423 -13.18 -7.84 -13.81
N ARG A 424 -13.49 -7.10 -14.89
CA ARG A 424 -14.87 -6.67 -15.17
C ARG A 424 -15.80 -7.86 -15.36
N ARG A 425 -15.40 -8.84 -16.17
CA ARG A 425 -16.19 -10.06 -16.41
C ARG A 425 -16.38 -10.87 -15.13
N THR A 426 -15.32 -11.10 -14.36
CA THR A 426 -15.37 -11.88 -13.12
C THR A 426 -16.34 -11.27 -12.10
N VAL A 427 -16.36 -9.93 -11.97
CA VAL A 427 -17.33 -9.26 -11.09
C VAL A 427 -18.77 -9.42 -11.58
N ILE A 428 -19.02 -9.33 -12.89
CA ILE A 428 -20.36 -9.55 -13.46
C ILE A 428 -20.80 -11.01 -13.25
N GLU A 429 -19.91 -11.97 -13.46
CA GLU A 429 -20.16 -13.41 -13.28
C GLU A 429 -20.41 -13.78 -11.83
N TYR A 430 -19.79 -13.08 -10.87
CA TYR A 430 -20.05 -13.32 -9.45
C TYR A 430 -21.54 -13.15 -9.08
N PHE A 431 -22.25 -12.21 -9.72
CA PHE A 431 -23.67 -11.94 -9.49
C PHE A 431 -24.62 -12.66 -10.45
N ARG A 432 -24.10 -13.52 -11.33
CA ARG A 432 -24.89 -14.48 -12.12
C ARG A 432 -24.98 -15.80 -11.37
#